data_AF-A0A9X7HCE5-F1
#
_entry.id   AF-A0A9X7HCE5-F1
#
_cell.length_a   1.000
_cell.length_b   1.000
_cell.length_c   1.000
_cell.angle_alpha   90.00
_cell.angle_beta   90.00
_cell.angle_gamma   90.00
#
_symmetry.space_group_name_H-M   'P 1'
#
loop_
_entity.id
_entity.type
_entity.pdbx_description
1 polymer ?
#
loop_
_entity_poly.entity_id
_entity_poly.type
_entity_poly.pdbx_seq_one_letter_code
_entity_poly.pdbx_strand_id
1 'polypeptide(L)'
;MKHLTSDQLLSYQQKKLSNKESLLLEQHLNECISCQAELELLNELDKEWMNPPEFHFSDDLVNEIMKQTESIQITEKTNENKSKTNSKKVRLIHLVLAAAATFLFFQFQLTERITNSNRHVVQTIDQTSSLIEKSEEIKLSIPIPKILKGNKK
;
A
#
# COMPACT_ATOMS: atom_id res chain seq x y z
N MET A 1 13.64 -24.70 12.74
CA MET A 1 12.70 -24.43 11.63
C MET A 1 11.78 -23.30 12.05
N LYS A 2 11.32 -22.46 11.12
CA LYS A 2 10.39 -21.37 11.45
C LYS A 2 8.98 -21.96 11.60
N HIS A 3 8.33 -21.69 12.73
CA HIS A 3 6.94 -22.08 12.97
C HIS A 3 5.98 -21.24 12.11
N LEU A 4 4.82 -21.81 11.81
CA LEU A 4 3.69 -21.06 11.23
C LEU A 4 3.21 -20.02 12.23
N THR A 5 2.71 -18.90 11.73
CA THR A 5 2.04 -17.91 12.59
C THR A 5 0.62 -18.35 12.88
N SER A 6 0.05 -17.90 14.00
CA SER A 6 -1.35 -18.21 14.35
C SER A 6 -2.35 -17.75 13.28
N ASP A 7 -2.08 -16.62 12.60
CA ASP A 7 -2.88 -16.15 11.45
C ASP A 7 -2.88 -17.13 10.27
N GLN A 8 -1.75 -17.79 10.01
CA GLN A 8 -1.63 -18.79 8.95
C GLN A 8 -2.41 -20.06 9.31
N LEU A 9 -2.35 -20.49 10.56
CA LEU A 9 -3.11 -21.63 11.07
C LEU A 9 -4.63 -21.35 11.07
N LEU A 10 -5.05 -20.14 11.47
CA LEU A 10 -6.44 -19.71 11.39
C LEU A 10 -6.94 -19.65 9.94
N SER A 11 -6.14 -19.12 9.02
CA SER A 11 -6.48 -19.07 7.59
C SER A 11 -6.63 -20.47 7.00
N TYR A 12 -5.79 -21.41 7.46
CA TYR A 12 -5.89 -22.84 7.11
C TYR A 12 -7.17 -23.48 7.67
N GLN A 13 -7.45 -23.32 8.97
CA GLN A 13 -8.67 -23.83 9.63
C GLN A 13 -9.95 -23.32 8.94
N GLN A 14 -9.97 -22.05 8.57
CA GLN A 14 -11.10 -21.40 7.90
C GLN A 14 -11.19 -21.69 6.40
N LYS A 15 -10.30 -22.54 5.84
CA LYS A 15 -10.22 -22.89 4.41
C LYS A 15 -10.13 -21.65 3.49
N LYS A 16 -9.46 -20.59 3.94
CA LYS A 16 -9.28 -19.33 3.19
C LYS A 16 -8.03 -19.30 2.31
N LEU A 17 -7.17 -20.31 2.43
CA LEU A 17 -5.93 -20.42 1.68
C LEU A 17 -6.16 -20.97 0.27
N SER A 18 -5.30 -20.61 -0.68
CA SER A 18 -5.28 -21.26 -1.98
C SER A 18 -4.82 -22.72 -1.86
N ASN A 19 -5.17 -23.57 -2.83
CA ASN A 19 -4.78 -24.99 -2.83
C ASN A 19 -3.25 -25.23 -2.75
N LYS A 20 -2.45 -24.28 -3.26
CA LYS A 20 -0.98 -24.37 -3.19
C LYS A 20 -0.47 -24.06 -1.78
N GLU A 21 -1.06 -23.08 -1.13
CA GLU A 21 -0.71 -22.67 0.24
C GLU A 21 -1.18 -23.72 1.25
N SER A 22 -2.36 -24.29 1.06
CA SER A 22 -2.87 -25.37 1.93
C SER A 22 -1.95 -26.58 1.89
N LEU A 23 -1.51 -27.02 0.70
CA LEU A 23 -0.59 -28.14 0.55
C LEU A 23 0.77 -27.90 1.23
N LEU A 24 1.31 -26.67 1.11
CA LEU A 24 2.56 -26.30 1.75
C LEU A 24 2.44 -26.30 3.27
N LEU A 25 1.32 -25.81 3.80
CA LEU A 25 1.05 -25.84 5.24
C LEU A 25 0.81 -27.26 5.74
N GLU A 26 0.09 -28.10 5.00
CA GLU A 26 -0.10 -29.53 5.34
C GLU A 26 1.24 -30.25 5.44
N GLN A 27 2.15 -30.01 4.50
CA GLN A 27 3.50 -30.57 4.56
C GLN A 27 4.23 -30.12 5.84
N HIS A 28 4.14 -28.84 6.20
CA HIS A 28 4.73 -28.34 7.45
C HIS A 28 4.09 -28.96 8.69
N LEU A 29 2.75 -29.10 8.71
CA LEU A 29 2.01 -29.67 9.84
C LEU A 29 2.35 -31.16 10.06
N ASN A 30 2.65 -31.90 8.99
CA ASN A 30 3.11 -33.29 9.08
C ASN A 30 4.49 -33.42 9.72
N GLU A 31 5.32 -32.37 9.64
CA GLU A 31 6.70 -32.36 10.14
C GLU A 31 6.83 -31.62 11.49
N CYS A 32 5.87 -30.76 11.87
CA CYS A 32 5.97 -29.89 13.03
C CYS A 32 4.88 -30.14 14.08
N ILE A 33 5.23 -30.93 15.10
CA ILE A 33 4.37 -31.27 16.25
C ILE A 33 3.86 -30.01 16.98
N SER A 34 4.70 -28.98 17.12
CA SER A 34 4.31 -27.74 17.80
C SER A 34 3.16 -27.02 17.08
N CYS A 35 3.21 -26.94 15.76
CA CYS A 35 2.15 -26.29 14.98
C CYS A 35 0.88 -27.16 14.91
N GLN A 36 1.02 -28.48 14.99
CA GLN A 36 -0.11 -29.39 15.10
C GLN A 36 -0.85 -29.20 16.43
N ALA A 37 -0.13 -29.10 17.55
CA ALA A 37 -0.73 -28.84 18.86
C ALA A 37 -1.45 -27.47 18.91
N GLU A 38 -0.86 -26.44 18.31
CA GLU A 38 -1.51 -25.13 18.20
C GLU A 38 -2.79 -25.19 17.35
N LEU A 39 -2.77 -25.92 16.24
CA LEU A 39 -3.95 -26.13 15.41
C LEU A 39 -5.05 -26.91 16.15
N GLU A 40 -4.69 -27.90 16.96
CA GLU A 40 -5.65 -28.65 17.79
C GLU A 40 -6.33 -27.74 18.82
N LEU A 41 -5.57 -26.90 19.51
CA LEU A 41 -6.11 -25.91 20.45
C LEU A 41 -7.06 -24.91 19.77
N LEU A 42 -6.73 -24.44 18.57
CA LEU A 42 -7.61 -23.58 17.79
C LEU A 42 -8.92 -24.29 17.38
N ASN A 43 -8.87 -25.58 17.10
CA ASN A 43 -10.07 -26.38 16.79
C ASN A 43 -10.95 -26.63 18.03
N GLU A 44 -10.34 -26.84 19.20
CA GLU A 44 -11.09 -26.95 20.46
C GLU A 44 -11.81 -25.65 20.78
N LEU A 45 -11.12 -24.51 20.65
CA LEU A 45 -11.71 -23.21 20.89
C LEU A 45 -12.86 -22.93 19.93
N ASP A 46 -12.70 -23.22 18.63
CA ASP A 46 -13.77 -23.03 17.65
C ASP A 46 -15.01 -23.86 17.97
N LYS A 47 -14.86 -25.11 18.42
CA LYS A 47 -15.99 -25.95 18.84
C LYS A 47 -16.76 -25.37 20.03
N GLU A 48 -16.05 -24.85 21.02
CA GLU A 48 -16.65 -24.22 22.21
C GLU A 48 -17.40 -22.94 21.83
N TRP A 49 -16.83 -22.13 20.94
CA TRP A 49 -17.44 -20.89 20.48
C TRP A 49 -18.65 -21.12 19.55
N MET A 50 -18.63 -22.19 18.75
CA MET A 50 -19.74 -22.53 17.85
C MET A 50 -20.89 -23.28 18.56
N ASN A 51 -20.63 -23.85 19.74
CA ASN A 51 -21.64 -24.50 20.56
C ASN A 51 -21.60 -23.94 21.99
N PRO A 52 -21.86 -22.63 22.16
CA PRO A 52 -21.88 -22.06 23.49
C PRO A 52 -22.95 -22.78 24.32
N PRO A 53 -22.73 -23.01 25.62
CA PRO A 53 -23.77 -23.53 26.49
C PRO A 53 -25.01 -22.65 26.39
N GLU A 54 -26.20 -23.27 26.37
CA GLU A 54 -27.48 -22.55 26.30
C GLU A 54 -27.57 -21.57 27.48
N PHE A 55 -27.29 -20.31 27.21
CA PHE A 55 -27.38 -19.24 28.19
C PHE A 55 -28.80 -18.67 28.13
N HIS A 56 -29.60 -19.00 29.14
CA HIS A 56 -30.91 -18.38 29.32
C HIS A 56 -30.74 -17.04 30.02
N PHE A 57 -31.06 -15.96 29.31
CA PHE A 57 -31.29 -14.67 29.94
C PHE A 57 -32.55 -14.74 30.81
N SER A 58 -32.57 -14.00 31.93
CA SER A 58 -33.79 -13.87 32.72
C SER A 58 -34.87 -13.16 31.91
N ASP A 59 -36.12 -13.57 32.07
CA ASP A 59 -37.27 -12.94 31.39
C ASP A 59 -37.33 -11.44 31.67
N ASP A 60 -36.95 -11.01 32.88
CA ASP A 60 -36.89 -9.59 33.26
C ASP A 60 -35.90 -8.80 32.38
N LEU A 61 -34.70 -9.36 32.13
CA LEU A 61 -33.69 -8.72 31.29
C LEU A 61 -34.15 -8.65 29.83
N VAL A 62 -34.75 -9.73 29.33
CA VAL A 62 -35.29 -9.78 27.96
C VAL A 62 -36.41 -8.75 27.78
N ASN A 63 -37.33 -8.68 28.75
CA ASN A 63 -38.42 -7.71 28.74
C ASN A 63 -37.91 -6.26 28.81
N GLU A 64 -36.88 -5.99 29.61
CA GLU A 64 -36.26 -4.67 29.67
C GLU A 64 -35.61 -4.27 28.34
N ILE A 65 -34.84 -5.17 27.72
CA ILE A 65 -34.22 -4.93 26.41
C ILE A 65 -35.27 -4.72 25.31
N MET A 66 -36.35 -5.52 25.30
CA MET A 66 -37.44 -5.35 24.34
C MET A 66 -38.10 -3.98 24.49
N LYS A 67 -38.39 -3.56 25.73
CA LYS A 67 -38.97 -2.24 26.01
C LYS A 67 -38.06 -1.09 25.57
N GLN A 68 -36.74 -1.21 25.78
CA GLN A 68 -35.78 -0.22 25.30
C GLN A 68 -35.71 -0.20 23.77
N THR A 69 -35.74 -1.36 23.11
CA THR A 69 -35.67 -1.47 21.65
C THR A 69 -36.93 -0.90 20.97
N GLU A 70 -38.11 -1.12 21.54
CA GLU A 70 -39.36 -0.48 21.08
C GLU A 70 -39.27 1.05 21.17
N SER A 71 -38.71 1.59 22.25
CA SER A 71 -38.54 3.04 22.42
C SER A 71 -37.57 3.65 21.38
N ILE A 72 -36.57 2.89 20.94
CA ILE A 72 -35.59 3.32 19.92
C ILE A 72 -36.26 3.38 18.54
N GLN A 73 -37.06 2.39 18.16
CA GLN A 73 -37.80 2.40 16.88
C GLN A 73 -38.83 3.54 16.78
N ILE A 74 -39.43 3.92 17.91
CA ILE A 74 -40.38 5.06 17.96
C ILE A 74 -39.64 6.39 17.82
N THR A 75 -38.38 6.47 18.27
CA THR A 75 -37.58 7.70 18.20
C THR A 75 -37.02 7.96 16.79
N GLU A 76 -36.83 6.94 15.97
CA GLU A 76 -36.31 7.08 14.59
C GLU A 76 -37.31 7.70 13.58
N LYS A 77 -38.61 7.83 13.91
CA LYS A 77 -39.61 8.39 12.97
C LYS A 77 -39.89 9.89 13.09
N THR A 78 -39.21 10.63 13.97
CA THR A 78 -39.46 12.07 14.10
C THR A 78 -38.20 12.85 14.46
N ASN A 79 -37.27 12.95 13.50
CA ASN A 79 -36.46 14.16 13.38
C ASN A 79 -35.82 14.26 11.98
N GLU A 80 -36.67 14.41 10.96
CA GLU A 80 -36.25 15.13 9.75
C GLU A 80 -36.13 16.64 10.05
N ASN A 81 -35.28 17.02 11.01
CA ASN A 81 -34.70 18.34 11.01
C ASN A 81 -33.31 18.23 10.39
N LYS A 82 -33.28 17.88 9.09
CA LYS A 82 -32.14 18.23 8.23
C LYS A 82 -32.04 19.74 8.26
N SER A 83 -31.23 20.24 9.18
CA SER A 83 -30.71 21.60 9.13
C SER A 83 -30.17 21.78 7.71
N LYS A 84 -30.87 22.58 6.91
CA LYS A 84 -30.37 23.10 5.63
C LYS A 84 -29.21 24.00 5.97
N THR A 85 -28.06 23.40 6.30
CA THR A 85 -26.80 24.10 6.30
C THR A 85 -26.64 24.70 4.92
N ASN A 86 -26.30 25.99 4.88
CA ASN A 86 -26.26 26.79 3.66
C ASN A 86 -25.26 26.18 2.66
N SER A 87 -25.75 25.24 1.84
CA SER A 87 -25.02 24.38 0.90
C SER A 87 -24.08 25.17 -0.01
N LYS A 88 -24.43 26.42 -0.31
CA LYS A 88 -23.62 27.34 -1.12
C LYS A 88 -22.27 27.68 -0.47
N LYS A 89 -22.23 27.96 0.84
CA LYS A 89 -20.99 28.33 1.55
C LYS A 89 -20.06 27.13 1.70
N VAL A 90 -20.62 25.96 2.03
CA VAL A 90 -19.87 24.71 2.14
C VAL A 90 -19.30 24.30 0.79
N ARG A 91 -20.08 24.43 -0.29
CA ARG A 91 -19.61 24.17 -1.67
C ARG A 91 -18.47 25.10 -2.09
N LEU A 92 -18.51 26.38 -1.71
CA LEU A 92 -17.40 27.31 -1.98
C LEU A 92 -16.13 26.92 -1.23
N ILE A 93 -16.23 26.52 0.04
CA ILE A 93 -15.09 26.06 0.82
C ILE A 93 -14.46 24.82 0.18
N HIS A 94 -15.27 23.84 -0.22
CA HIS A 94 -14.76 22.66 -0.93
C HIS A 94 -14.10 23.00 -2.26
N LEU A 95 -14.66 23.97 -3.02
CA LEU A 95 -14.09 24.41 -4.28
C LEU A 95 -12.72 25.10 -4.08
N VAL A 96 -12.61 25.98 -3.09
CA VAL A 96 -11.35 26.65 -2.74
C VAL A 96 -10.31 25.63 -2.24
N LEU A 97 -10.73 24.69 -1.39
CA LEU A 97 -9.85 23.64 -0.87
C LEU A 97 -9.32 22.72 -1.98
N ALA A 98 -10.20 22.30 -2.90
CA ALA A 98 -9.82 21.48 -4.05
C ALA A 98 -8.88 22.25 -5.00
N ALA A 99 -9.15 23.53 -5.25
CA ALA A 99 -8.29 24.38 -6.08
C ALA A 99 -6.90 24.58 -5.46
N ALA A 100 -6.83 24.82 -4.14
CA ALA A 100 -5.57 24.95 -3.43
C ALA A 100 -4.76 23.65 -3.45
N ALA A 101 -5.39 22.50 -3.20
CA ALA A 101 -4.74 21.19 -3.27
C ALA A 101 -4.19 20.90 -4.67
N THR A 102 -4.99 21.20 -5.70
CA THR A 102 -4.59 21.03 -7.11
C THR A 102 -3.40 21.93 -7.46
N PHE A 103 -3.41 23.19 -7.01
CA PHE A 103 -2.29 24.11 -7.24
C PHE A 103 -1.00 23.64 -6.57
N LEU A 104 -1.06 23.16 -5.32
CA LEU A 104 0.09 22.58 -4.63
C LEU A 104 0.64 21.36 -5.39
N PHE A 105 -0.24 20.47 -5.86
CA PHE A 105 0.17 19.29 -6.63
C PHE A 105 0.87 19.67 -7.94
N PHE A 106 0.36 20.69 -8.65
CA PHE A 106 1.05 21.24 -9.82
C PHE A 106 2.42 21.84 -9.48
N GLN A 107 2.56 22.58 -8.38
CA GLN A 107 3.85 23.14 -7.96
C GLN A 107 4.87 22.04 -7.64
N PHE A 108 4.46 20.96 -6.96
CA PHE A 108 5.36 19.83 -6.68
C PHE A 108 5.78 19.11 -7.97
N GLN A 109 4.84 18.79 -8.87
CA GLN A 109 5.19 18.14 -10.14
C GLN A 109 6.04 19.01 -11.07
N LEU A 110 5.75 20.30 -11.16
CA LEU A 110 6.56 21.24 -11.95
C LEU A 110 7.96 21.39 -11.36
N THR A 111 8.08 21.41 -10.03
CA THR A 111 9.39 21.45 -9.35
C THR A 111 10.22 20.21 -9.66
N GLU A 112 9.62 19.01 -9.67
CA GLU A 112 10.32 17.78 -10.08
C GLU A 112 10.78 17.83 -11.54
N ARG A 113 9.94 18.33 -12.46
CA ARG A 113 10.31 18.43 -13.88
C ARG A 113 11.37 19.50 -14.14
N ILE A 114 11.28 20.68 -13.51
CA ILE A 114 12.27 21.76 -13.66
C ILE A 114 13.62 21.33 -13.08
N THR A 115 13.62 20.70 -11.90
CA THR A 115 14.86 20.23 -11.25
C THR A 115 15.55 19.15 -12.07
N ASN A 116 14.81 18.20 -12.62
CA ASN A 116 15.37 17.16 -13.48
C ASN A 116 15.85 17.69 -14.83
N SER A 117 15.14 18.65 -15.43
CA SER A 117 15.57 19.27 -16.69
C SER A 117 16.87 20.06 -16.51
N ASN A 118 16.99 20.85 -15.44
CA ASN A 118 18.23 21.58 -15.16
C ASN A 118 19.39 20.64 -14.87
N ARG A 119 19.17 19.52 -14.17
CA ARG A 119 20.21 18.48 -13.98
C ARG A 119 20.67 17.89 -15.30
N HIS A 120 19.78 17.56 -16.23
CA HIS A 120 20.16 16.99 -17.52
C HIS A 120 20.97 17.99 -18.37
N VAL A 121 20.59 19.27 -18.36
CA VAL A 121 21.34 20.32 -19.07
C VAL A 121 22.71 20.52 -18.44
N VAL A 122 22.81 20.62 -17.10
CA VAL A 122 24.10 20.75 -16.40
C VAL A 122 24.99 19.52 -16.64
N GLN A 123 24.43 18.30 -16.57
CA GLN A 123 25.17 17.08 -16.87
C GLN A 123 25.65 17.00 -18.31
N THR A 124 24.83 17.46 -19.27
CA THR A 124 25.23 17.51 -20.69
C THR A 124 26.36 18.52 -20.89
N ILE A 125 26.28 19.69 -20.24
CA ILE A 125 27.32 20.73 -20.29
C ILE A 125 28.62 20.19 -19.68
N ASP A 126 28.58 19.59 -18.49
CA ASP A 126 29.77 18.99 -17.84
C ASP A 126 30.38 17.87 -18.69
N GLN A 127 29.55 17.01 -19.30
CA GLN A 127 30.04 15.98 -20.23
C GLN A 127 30.71 16.59 -21.45
N THR A 128 30.13 17.62 -22.07
CA THR A 128 30.76 18.29 -23.22
C THR A 128 32.04 19.03 -22.84
N SER A 129 32.07 19.69 -21.69
CA SER A 129 33.27 20.39 -21.19
C SER A 129 34.39 19.40 -20.90
N SER A 130 34.10 18.28 -20.22
CA SER A 130 35.11 17.24 -19.95
C SER A 130 35.63 16.57 -21.23
N LEU A 131 34.81 16.44 -22.27
CA LEU A 131 35.24 15.92 -23.57
C LEU A 131 36.12 16.93 -24.33
N ILE A 132 35.83 18.23 -24.22
CA ILE A 132 36.66 19.30 -24.78
C ILE A 132 38.00 19.36 -24.05
N GLU A 133 38.03 19.36 -22.73
CA GLU A 133 39.25 19.34 -21.92
C GLU A 133 40.10 18.09 -22.22
N LYS A 134 39.48 16.91 -22.27
CA LYS A 134 40.16 15.66 -22.65
C LYS A 134 40.67 15.68 -24.10
N SER A 135 40.01 16.40 -25.01
CA SER A 135 40.49 16.56 -26.39
C SER A 135 41.71 17.48 -26.49
N GLU A 136 41.83 18.43 -25.56
CA GLU A 136 42.95 19.38 -25.50
C GLU A 136 44.21 18.73 -24.88
N GLU A 137 44.03 17.77 -23.95
CA GLU A 137 45.14 16.99 -23.37
C GLU A 137 45.70 15.91 -24.29
N ILE A 138 44.95 15.44 -25.29
CA ILE A 138 45.47 14.53 -26.33
C ILE A 138 46.26 15.37 -27.34
N LYS A 139 47.49 15.74 -26.97
CA LYS A 139 48.54 16.13 -27.91
C LYS A 139 48.73 14.98 -28.90
N LEU A 140 48.08 15.10 -30.05
CA LEU A 140 48.23 14.25 -31.22
C LEU A 140 49.67 14.35 -31.75
N SER A 141 50.59 13.61 -31.13
CA SER A 141 51.84 13.19 -31.75
C SER A 141 51.50 12.16 -32.83
N ILE A 142 50.99 12.64 -33.96
CA ILE A 142 50.73 11.79 -35.14
C ILE A 142 52.09 11.53 -35.80
N PRO A 143 52.60 10.29 -35.81
CA PRO A 143 53.78 9.97 -36.60
C PRO A 143 53.38 9.96 -38.08
N ILE A 144 53.97 10.84 -38.87
CA ILE A 144 53.71 10.95 -40.32
C ILE A 144 54.18 9.64 -41.01
N PRO A 145 53.29 8.87 -41.65
CA PRO A 145 53.67 7.66 -42.36
C PRO A 145 54.49 7.97 -43.62
N LYS A 146 55.60 7.25 -43.81
CA LYS A 146 56.66 7.41 -44.84
C LYS A 146 56.25 7.15 -46.30
N ILE A 147 54.99 7.38 -46.70
CA ILE A 147 54.46 6.95 -48.02
C ILE A 147 54.21 8.11 -49.01
N LEU A 148 54.60 9.35 -48.67
CA LEU A 148 54.42 10.53 -49.55
C LEU A 148 55.73 11.16 -50.04
N LYS A 149 56.83 10.39 -50.08
CA LYS A 149 58.05 10.77 -50.81
C LYS A 149 58.34 9.75 -51.92
N GLY A 150 57.86 10.04 -53.12
CA GLY A 150 58.15 9.29 -54.35
C GLY A 150 57.69 10.08 -55.56
N ASN A 151 58.36 11.20 -55.85
CA ASN A 151 59.44 11.40 -56.82
C ASN A 151 58.96 11.60 -58.27
N LYS A 152 59.19 12.84 -58.73
CA LYS A 152 58.98 13.34 -60.09
C LYS A 152 60.01 12.66 -61.03
N LYS A 153 59.58 12.47 -62.30
CA LYS A 153 60.39 12.22 -63.51
C LYS A 153 61.80 11.66 -63.31
#